data_AF-A0A4Q1A1H2-F1
#
_entry.id   AF-A0A4Q1A1H2-F1
#
_cell.length_a   1.000
_cell.length_b   1.000
_cell.length_c   1.000
_cell.angle_alpha   90.00
_cell.angle_beta   90.00
_cell.angle_gamma   90.00
#
_symmetry.space_group_name_H-M   'P 1'
#
loop_
_entity.id
_entity.type
_entity.pdbx_description
1 polymer ?
#
loop_
_entity_poly.entity_id
_entity_poly.type
_entity_poly.pdbx_seq_one_letter_code
_entity_poly.pdbx_strand_id
1 'polypeptide(L)' 'MTIEEQQIFIDKIKETILPIAIYLDDDSIKKIIKNVEDTNENLPKGFANMLFEQIIIMKYNRLG' A
#
# COMPACT_ATOMS: atom_id res chain seq x y z
N MET A 1 9.58 -4.94 -11.82
CA MET A 1 8.27 -5.55 -12.09
C MET A 1 7.89 -5.29 -13.53
N THR A 2 7.37 -6.30 -14.22
CA THR A 2 6.74 -6.14 -15.55
C THR A 2 5.44 -5.34 -15.44
N ILE A 3 4.88 -4.92 -16.58
CA ILE A 3 3.60 -4.19 -16.61
C ILE A 3 2.47 -5.05 -16.03
N GLU A 4 2.46 -6.35 -16.36
CA GLU A 4 1.46 -7.29 -15.85
C GLU A 4 1.56 -7.48 -14.34
N GLU A 5 2.77 -7.64 -13.81
CA GLU A 5 3.00 -7.75 -12.37
C GLU A 5 2.58 -6.48 -11.62
N GLN A 6 2.81 -5.30 -12.20
CA GLN A 6 2.37 -4.03 -11.63
C GLN A 6 0.85 -3.95 -11.56
N GLN A 7 0.16 -4.40 -12.61
CA GLN A 7 -1.30 -4.40 -12.63
C GLN A 7 -1.86 -5.36 -11.57
N ILE A 8 -1.32 -6.58 -11.48
CA ILE A 8 -1.71 -7.56 -10.45
C ILE A 8 -1.49 -7.00 -9.05
N PHE A 9 -0.37 -6.32 -8.82
CA PHE A 9 -0.07 -5.71 -7.53
C PHE A 9 -1.08 -4.61 -7.17
N ILE A 10 -1.37 -3.71 -8.11
CA ILE A 10 -2.37 -2.64 -7.95
C ILE A 10 -3.75 -3.22 -7.64
N ASP A 11 -4.17 -4.26 -8.37
CA ASP A 11 -5.48 -4.87 -8.18
C ASP A 11 -5.57 -5.58 -6.83
N LYS A 12 -4.48 -6.23 -6.38
CA LYS A 12 -4.42 -6.80 -5.03
C LYS A 12 -4.52 -5.75 -3.93
N ILE A 13 -3.90 -4.58 -4.10
CA ILE A 13 -4.07 -3.47 -3.15
C ILE A 13 -5.55 -3.06 -3.08
N LYS A 14 -6.22 -2.88 -4.23
CA LYS A 14 -7.63 -2.48 -4.30
C LYS A 14 -8.57 -3.51 -3.68
N GLU A 15 -8.30 -4.79 -3.86
CA GLU A 15 -9.13 -5.88 -3.35
C GLU A 15 -8.95 -6.10 -1.84
N THR A 16 -7.73 -5.93 -1.32
CA THR A 16 -7.38 -6.41 0.03
C THR A 16 -7.12 -5.29 1.04
N ILE A 17 -6.39 -4.25 0.65
CA ILE A 17 -5.93 -3.21 1.57
C ILE A 17 -6.83 -1.99 1.52
N LEU A 18 -7.17 -1.53 0.32
CA LEU A 18 -7.93 -0.30 0.09
C LEU A 18 -9.28 -0.25 0.83
N PRO A 19 -10.10 -1.33 0.89
CA PRO A 19 -11.39 -1.28 1.59
C PRO A 19 -11.28 -0.97 3.08
N ILE A 20 -10.12 -1.24 3.68
CA ILE A 20 -9.82 -0.96 5.08
C ILE A 20 -9.14 0.41 5.19
N ALA A 21 -8.15 0.66 4.34
CA ALA A 21 -7.32 1.86 4.39
C ALA A 21 -8.12 3.17 4.19
N ILE A 22 -9.26 3.14 3.49
CA ILE A 22 -10.12 4.33 3.33
C ILE A 22 -10.67 4.86 4.67
N TYR A 23 -10.76 4.02 5.70
CA TYR A 23 -11.26 4.39 7.02
C TYR A 23 -10.15 4.69 8.04
N LEU A 24 -8.88 4.56 7.63
CA LEU A 24 -7.73 4.84 8.48
C LEU A 24 -7.15 6.21 8.15
N ASP A 25 -6.61 6.90 9.15
CA ASP A 25 -5.77 8.08 8.92
C ASP A 25 -4.42 7.68 8.30
N ASP A 26 -3.78 8.63 7.61
CA ASP A 26 -2.57 8.38 6.84
C ASP A 26 -1.39 7.97 7.72
N ASP A 27 -1.30 8.51 8.94
CA ASP A 27 -0.24 8.16 9.89
C ASP A 27 -0.39 6.72 10.40
N SER A 28 -1.62 6.27 10.65
CA SER A 28 -1.90 4.88 11.00
C SER A 28 -1.52 3.92 9.87
N ILE A 29 -1.88 4.23 8.62
CA ILE A 29 -1.48 3.42 7.44
C ILE A 29 0.04 3.35 7.37
N LYS A 30 0.73 4.49 7.47
CA LYS A 30 2.19 4.59 7.40
C LYS A 30 2.88 3.77 8.50
N LYS A 31 2.38 3.82 9.73
CA LYS A 31 2.92 3.04 10.86
C LYS A 31 2.76 1.54 10.64
N ILE A 32 1.58 1.10 10.19
CA ILE A 32 1.29 -0.32 9.96
C ILE A 32 2.22 -0.90 8.89
N ILE A 33 2.28 -0.29 7.71
CA ILE A 33 3.12 -0.80 6.61
C ILE A 33 4.61 -0.72 6.92
N LYS A 34 5.04 0.30 7.69
CA LYS A 34 6.43 0.41 8.13
C LYS A 34 6.79 -0.70 9.09
N ASN A 35 5.91 -1.00 10.05
CA ASN A 35 6.09 -2.13 10.96
C ASN A 35 6.15 -3.47 10.21
N VAL A 36 5.34 -3.66 9.17
CA VAL A 36 5.41 -4.86 8.31
C VAL A 36 6.76 -4.96 7.61
N GLU A 37 7.27 -3.89 7.00
CA GLU A 37 8.62 -3.89 6.40
C GLU A 37 9.72 -4.19 7.43
N ASP A 38 9.66 -3.56 8.61
CA ASP A 38 10.68 -3.71 9.65
C ASP A 38 10.70 -5.11 10.28
N THR A 39 9.56 -5.83 10.26
CA THR A 39 9.44 -7.19 10.83
C THR A 39 9.61 -8.30 9.80
N ASN A 40 9.77 -7.97 8.51
CA ASN A 40 9.90 -8.96 7.44
C ASN A 40 11.19 -8.72 6.65
N GLU A 41 12.25 -9.44 7.02
CA GLU A 41 13.59 -9.32 6.40
C GLU A 41 13.61 -9.65 4.89
N ASN A 42 12.60 -10.38 4.41
CA ASN A 42 12.44 -10.74 3.00
C ASN A 42 11.82 -9.62 2.15
N LEU A 43 11.29 -8.55 2.78
CA LEU A 43 10.76 -7.41 2.03
C LEU A 43 11.89 -6.49 1.59
N PRO A 44 11.89 -6.04 0.32
CA PRO A 44 12.87 -5.07 -0.15
C PRO A 44 12.79 -3.76 0.65
N LYS A 45 13.95 -3.16 0.93
CA LYS A 45 14.00 -1.81 1.52
C LYS A 45 13.27 -0.81 0.62
N GLY A 46 12.41 0.01 1.23
CA GLY A 46 11.58 0.99 0.55
C GLY A 46 10.21 0.45 0.13
N PHE A 47 9.91 -0.83 0.38
CA PHE A 47 8.60 -1.42 0.09
C PHE A 47 7.47 -0.69 0.83
N ALA A 48 7.68 -0.34 2.09
CA ALA A 48 6.67 0.39 2.87
C ALA A 48 6.33 1.74 2.24
N ASN A 49 7.34 2.49 1.78
CA ASN A 49 7.14 3.79 1.14
C ASN A 49 6.39 3.64 -0.20
N MET A 50 6.80 2.68 -1.03
CA MET A 50 6.13 2.39 -2.30
C MET A 50 4.65 2.03 -2.08
N LEU A 51 4.37 1.12 -1.14
CA LEU A 51 3.01 0.70 -0.84
C LEU A 51 2.18 1.85 -0.26
N PHE A 52 2.77 2.69 0.59
CA PHE A 52 2.12 3.88 1.14
C PHE A 52 1.61 4.79 0.03
N GLU A 53 2.49 5.17 -0.90
CA GLU A 53 2.16 6.08 -2.00
C GLU A 53 1.00 5.53 -2.84
N GLN A 54 1.03 4.23 -3.16
CA GLN A 54 -0.07 3.59 -3.91
C GLN A 54 -1.39 3.64 -3.14
N ILE A 55 -1.38 3.34 -1.84
CA ILE A 55 -2.60 3.40 -1.01
C ILE A 55 -3.16 4.82 -0.94
N ILE A 56 -2.31 5.82 -0.71
CA ILE A 56 -2.73 7.23 -0.60
C ILE A 56 -3.31 7.73 -1.92
N ILE A 57 -2.63 7.49 -3.04
CA ILE A 57 -3.13 7.85 -4.37
C ILE A 57 -4.50 7.22 -4.60
N MET A 58 -4.66 5.92 -4.33
CA MET A 58 -5.94 5.23 -4.55
C MET A 58 -7.04 5.70 -3.59
N LYS A 59 -6.72 5.96 -2.33
CA LYS A 59 -7.64 6.47 -1.32
C LYS A 59 -8.22 7.81 -1.71
N TYR A 60 -7.38 8.74 -2.15
CA TYR A 60 -7.81 10.10 -2.51
C TYR A 60 -8.36 10.22 -3.94
N ASN A 61 -7.89 9.41 -4.89
CA ASN A 61 -8.48 9.38 -6.24
C ASN A 61 -9.90 8.79 -6.26
N ARG A 62 -10.29 8.01 -5.25
CA ARG A 62 -11.65 7.46 -5.11
C ARG A 62 -12.63 8.43 -4.45
N LEU A 63 -12.12 9.45 -3.75
CA LEU A 63 -12.90 10.51 -3.11
C LEU A 63 -13.08 11.75 -4.02
N GLY A 64 -12.49 11.73 -5.23
CA GLY A 64 -12.63 12.75 -6.26
C GLY A 64 -13.66 12.40 -7.32
#